data_AF-A0A1X2IBQ7-F1
#
_entry.id   AF-A0A1X2IBQ7-F1
#
_cell.length_a   1.000
_cell.length_b   1.000
_cell.length_c   1.000
_cell.angle_alpha   90.00
_cell.angle_beta   90.00
_cell.angle_gamma   90.00
#
_symmetry.space_group_name_H-M   'P 1'
#
loop_
_entity.id
_entity.type
_entity.pdbx_description
1 polymer ?
#
loop_
_entity_poly.entity_id
_entity_poly.type
_entity_poly.pdbx_seq_one_letter_code
_entity_poly.pdbx_strand_id
1 'polypeptide(L)'
;MVDIQNLTLHEQDISDDDLDQLYDDTSLDQDAVASDEENNDNAGEGSSTLRIRKVGKKKGEKLRRKEQMRQYREDMNQQHEARRAQDEILDEEYRRRKAEEAIQRADEMEKRRKRQEKMAKQEEKARLAQAKQEEKELVQKQKRFQKYHAKLKARIKDLKVCNVGELAKYLGISAEETDSIIQQLCDSDTDFDLSLWSDDRSTFMFVVLSDYDRVKEYMEQHQGSVKIKEALDDSYLVLGR
;
A
#
# COMPACT_ATOMS: atom_id res chain seq x y z
N MET A 1 -4.42 -15.34 33.11
CA MET A 1 -5.53 -14.38 33.28
C MET A 1 -5.58 -13.57 31.98
N VAL A 2 -6.50 -13.97 31.12
CA VAL A 2 -7.00 -13.38 29.84
C VAL A 2 -5.98 -13.04 28.74
N ASP A 3 -5.95 -13.94 27.75
CA ASP A 3 -5.43 -13.75 26.40
C ASP A 3 -6.34 -12.80 25.58
N ILE A 4 -5.74 -11.79 24.95
CA ILE A 4 -6.43 -10.90 24.00
C ILE A 4 -6.34 -11.56 22.63
N GLN A 5 -7.36 -12.36 22.30
CA GLN A 5 -7.51 -12.96 20.98
C GLN A 5 -8.11 -11.97 19.99
N ASN A 6 -7.52 -12.01 18.80
CA ASN A 6 -7.90 -11.36 17.55
C ASN A 6 -9.41 -11.33 17.29
N LEU A 7 -9.99 -10.14 17.26
CA LEU A 7 -11.26 -9.85 16.59
C LEU A 7 -10.94 -9.34 15.18
N THR A 8 -10.59 -10.26 14.29
CA THR A 8 -10.67 -10.03 12.84
C THR A 8 -12.15 -10.02 12.46
N LEU A 9 -12.67 -8.81 12.26
CA LEU A 9 -13.92 -8.56 11.54
C LEU A 9 -13.80 -9.20 10.16
N HIS A 10 -14.60 -10.24 9.94
CA HIS A 10 -14.83 -10.82 8.63
C HIS A 10 -15.89 -9.94 7.95
N GLU A 11 -15.46 -8.81 7.37
CA GLU A 11 -16.26 -8.14 6.35
C GLU A 11 -16.34 -9.09 5.17
N GLN A 12 -17.49 -9.75 5.03
CA GLN A 12 -17.84 -10.43 3.80
C GLN A 12 -18.03 -9.34 2.75
N ASP A 13 -17.01 -9.12 1.92
CA ASP A 13 -17.12 -8.46 0.63
C ASP A 13 -18.07 -9.31 -0.23
N ILE A 14 -19.37 -9.02 -0.12
CA ILE A 14 -20.35 -9.45 -1.11
C ILE A 14 -20.03 -8.64 -2.36
N SER A 15 -19.56 -9.31 -3.40
CA SER A 15 -19.25 -8.67 -4.66
C SER A 15 -20.52 -8.12 -5.28
N ASP A 16 -20.47 -6.91 -5.86
CA ASP A 16 -21.62 -6.29 -6.55
C ASP A 16 -22.16 -7.17 -7.70
N ASP A 17 -21.36 -8.13 -8.19
CA ASP A 17 -21.76 -9.11 -9.20
C ASP A 17 -22.72 -10.20 -8.66
N ASP A 18 -22.72 -10.47 -7.35
CA ASP A 18 -23.62 -11.47 -6.73
C ASP A 18 -25.04 -10.91 -6.47
N LEU A 19 -25.21 -9.58 -6.48
CA LEU A 19 -26.53 -8.94 -6.27
C LEU A 19 -27.38 -8.95 -7.55
N ASP A 20 -26.75 -8.94 -8.72
CA ASP A 20 -27.45 -8.93 -10.02
C ASP A 20 -28.09 -10.30 -10.36
N GLN A 21 -27.62 -11.40 -9.77
CA GLN A 21 -28.23 -12.73 -9.96
C GLN A 21 -29.53 -12.94 -9.16
N LEU A 22 -29.83 -12.10 -8.17
CA LEU A 22 -31.03 -12.26 -7.34
C LEU A 22 -32.28 -11.58 -7.93
N TYR A 23 -32.11 -10.68 -8.91
CA TYR A 23 -33.21 -9.93 -9.53
C TYR A 23 -33.70 -10.51 -10.88
N ASP A 24 -33.00 -11.50 -11.44
CA ASP A 24 -33.38 -12.12 -12.72
C ASP A 24 -34.31 -13.35 -12.55
N ASP A 25 -34.52 -13.84 -11.32
CA ASP A 25 -35.33 -15.04 -11.02
C ASP A 25 -36.79 -14.73 -10.59
N THR A 26 -37.28 -13.50 -10.79
CA THR A 26 -38.64 -13.10 -10.39
C THR A 26 -39.47 -12.41 -11.49
N SER A 27 -39.36 -12.82 -12.76
CA SER A 27 -40.26 -12.30 -13.82
C SER A 27 -40.85 -13.34 -14.78
N LEU A 28 -41.05 -14.58 -14.33
CA LEU A 28 -41.82 -15.59 -15.05
C LEU A 28 -42.96 -16.13 -14.19
N ASP A 29 -44.12 -15.47 -14.27
CA ASP A 29 -45.46 -16.09 -14.34
C ASP A 29 -46.57 -15.08 -13.97
N GLN A 30 -47.30 -14.59 -14.98
CA GLN A 30 -48.76 -14.45 -14.98
C GLN A 30 -49.21 -13.64 -16.21
N ASP A 31 -49.68 -14.35 -17.24
CA ASP A 31 -51.04 -14.14 -17.79
C ASP A 31 -51.28 -15.10 -18.97
N ALA A 32 -51.54 -16.35 -18.62
CA ALA A 32 -52.28 -17.26 -19.48
C ALA A 32 -53.78 -17.01 -19.25
N VAL A 33 -54.38 -16.12 -20.04
CA VAL A 33 -55.83 -16.06 -20.24
C VAL A 33 -56.18 -16.55 -21.64
N ALA A 34 -56.46 -17.85 -21.71
CA ALA A 34 -57.32 -18.40 -22.74
C ALA A 34 -58.76 -17.94 -22.48
N SER A 35 -59.40 -17.32 -23.49
CA SER A 35 -60.87 -17.40 -23.65
C SER A 35 -61.30 -16.98 -25.05
N ASP A 36 -61.90 -17.96 -25.74
CA ASP A 36 -62.87 -17.90 -26.85
C ASP A 36 -62.48 -17.28 -28.19
N GLU A 37 -62.06 -18.18 -29.08
CA GLU A 37 -62.65 -18.26 -30.41
C GLU A 37 -64.16 -18.52 -30.31
N GLU A 38 -64.94 -17.72 -31.05
CA GLU A 38 -66.20 -18.03 -31.75
C GLU A 38 -67.19 -16.84 -31.68
N ASN A 39 -67.18 -15.99 -32.71
CA ASN A 39 -68.34 -15.96 -33.60
C ASN A 39 -68.01 -15.26 -34.93
N ASN A 40 -68.11 -16.06 -35.98
CA ASN A 40 -68.19 -15.68 -37.37
C ASN A 40 -69.49 -14.89 -37.60
N ASP A 41 -69.38 -13.67 -38.09
CA ASP A 41 -70.45 -13.04 -38.86
C ASP A 41 -69.83 -12.08 -39.89
N ASN A 42 -69.42 -12.70 -41.00
CA ASN A 42 -69.55 -12.21 -42.36
C ASN A 42 -70.34 -10.89 -42.49
N ALA A 43 -69.65 -9.78 -42.75
CA ALA A 43 -70.26 -8.57 -43.29
C ALA A 43 -69.36 -8.06 -44.42
N GLY A 44 -69.77 -8.41 -45.63
CA GLY A 44 -68.97 -8.32 -46.84
C GLY A 44 -68.47 -6.92 -47.18
N GLU A 45 -67.32 -6.94 -47.85
CA GLU A 45 -66.86 -5.89 -48.75
C GLU A 45 -67.96 -5.58 -49.76
N GLY A 46 -68.54 -4.39 -49.60
CA GLY A 46 -69.58 -3.88 -50.47
C GLY A 46 -69.37 -2.40 -50.67
N SER A 47 -68.48 -2.06 -51.60
CA SER A 47 -68.49 -0.78 -52.32
C SER A 47 -69.91 -0.57 -52.86
N SER A 48 -70.72 0.22 -52.15
CA SER A 48 -72.02 0.64 -52.66
C SER A 48 -72.42 1.98 -52.05
N THR A 49 -72.62 2.94 -52.94
CA THR A 49 -73.39 4.18 -52.78
C THR A 49 -74.18 4.30 -51.47
N LEU A 50 -73.84 5.30 -50.66
CA LEU A 50 -74.52 5.72 -49.42
C LEU A 50 -76.00 6.05 -49.68
N ARG A 51 -76.86 5.02 -49.76
CA ARG A 51 -78.30 5.18 -49.55
C ARG A 51 -78.54 5.09 -48.05
N ILE A 52 -78.74 6.24 -47.41
CA ILE A 52 -79.07 6.35 -45.99
C ILE A 52 -80.47 5.78 -45.77
N ARG A 53 -80.55 4.45 -45.54
CA ARG A 53 -81.76 3.83 -45.01
C ARG A 53 -81.91 4.26 -43.56
N LYS A 54 -83.08 4.79 -43.21
CA LYS A 54 -83.43 5.23 -41.85
C LYS A 54 -83.29 4.07 -40.88
N VAL A 55 -82.22 4.05 -40.10
CA VAL A 55 -81.99 3.05 -39.06
C VAL A 55 -83.02 3.29 -37.96
N GLY A 56 -83.79 2.25 -37.59
CA GLY A 56 -84.74 2.36 -36.49
C GLY A 56 -84.04 2.69 -35.17
N LYS A 57 -84.71 3.43 -34.27
CA LYS A 57 -84.13 3.95 -33.01
C LYS A 57 -83.30 2.90 -32.24
N LYS A 58 -83.81 1.68 -32.09
CA LYS A 58 -83.13 0.56 -31.41
C LYS A 58 -81.84 0.08 -32.10
N LYS A 59 -81.82 0.05 -33.45
CA LYS A 59 -80.65 -0.39 -34.23
C LYS A 59 -79.57 0.71 -34.29
N GLY A 60 -79.98 1.98 -34.28
CA GLY A 60 -79.05 3.12 -34.20
C GLY A 60 -78.34 3.19 -32.85
N GLU A 61 -79.07 2.98 -31.75
CA GLU A 61 -78.50 2.95 -30.41
C GLU A 61 -77.52 1.77 -30.22
N LYS A 62 -77.86 0.58 -30.73
CA LYS A 62 -76.96 -0.59 -30.70
C LYS A 62 -75.66 -0.36 -31.48
N LEU A 63 -75.74 0.32 -32.64
CA LEU A 63 -74.55 0.68 -33.42
C LEU A 63 -73.68 1.71 -32.70
N ARG A 64 -74.28 2.75 -32.09
CA ARG A 64 -73.53 3.75 -31.30
C ARG A 64 -72.85 3.11 -30.09
N ARG A 65 -73.51 2.17 -29.40
CA ARG A 65 -72.89 1.42 -28.29
C ARG A 65 -71.74 0.52 -28.76
N LYS A 66 -71.85 -0.09 -29.95
CA LYS A 66 -70.77 -0.90 -30.55
C LYS A 66 -69.58 -0.03 -30.97
N GLU A 67 -69.84 1.16 -31.50
CA GLU A 67 -68.81 2.14 -31.86
C GLU A 67 -68.09 2.70 -30.63
N GLN A 68 -68.83 3.05 -29.56
CA GLN A 68 -68.23 3.46 -28.29
C GLN A 68 -67.37 2.36 -27.66
N MET A 69 -67.83 1.11 -27.69
CA MET A 69 -67.03 -0.04 -27.23
C MET A 69 -65.76 -0.25 -28.07
N ARG A 70 -65.84 -0.01 -29.38
CA ARG A 70 -64.68 -0.10 -30.28
C ARG A 70 -63.68 1.03 -29.99
N GLN A 71 -64.15 2.26 -29.88
CA GLN A 71 -63.31 3.42 -29.53
C GLN A 71 -62.65 3.24 -28.17
N TYR A 72 -63.37 2.72 -27.18
CA TYR A 72 -62.79 2.43 -25.86
C TYR A 72 -61.68 1.38 -25.92
N ARG A 73 -61.86 0.31 -26.71
CA ARG A 73 -60.80 -0.70 -26.91
C ARG A 73 -59.61 -0.15 -27.67
N GLU A 74 -59.83 0.68 -28.68
CA GLU A 74 -58.77 1.32 -29.44
C GLU A 74 -57.96 2.30 -28.56
N ASP A 75 -58.62 3.09 -27.72
CA ASP A 75 -57.97 4.00 -26.76
C ASP A 75 -57.18 3.23 -25.68
N MET A 76 -57.75 2.16 -25.11
CA MET A 76 -57.03 1.30 -24.17
C MET A 76 -55.80 0.64 -24.81
N ASN A 77 -55.92 0.14 -26.04
CA ASN A 77 -54.78 -0.44 -26.75
C ASN A 77 -53.70 0.60 -27.04
N GLN A 78 -54.07 1.82 -27.44
CA GLN A 78 -53.12 2.92 -27.63
C GLN A 78 -52.40 3.30 -26.32
N GLN A 79 -53.09 3.27 -25.19
CA GLN A 79 -52.46 3.50 -23.87
C GLN A 79 -51.49 2.38 -23.50
N HIS A 80 -51.83 1.13 -23.77
CA HIS A 80 -50.93 -0.01 -23.55
C HIS A 80 -49.71 0.03 -24.47
N GLU A 81 -49.88 0.35 -25.75
CA GLU A 81 -48.79 0.50 -26.72
C GLU A 81 -47.89 1.69 -26.37
N ALA A 82 -48.46 2.83 -25.97
CA ALA A 82 -47.70 4.00 -25.54
C ALA A 82 -46.88 3.70 -24.27
N ARG A 83 -47.43 2.95 -23.32
CA ARG A 83 -46.71 2.51 -22.12
C ARG A 83 -45.57 1.55 -22.46
N ARG A 84 -45.84 0.54 -23.31
CA ARG A 84 -44.80 -0.40 -23.76
C ARG A 84 -43.66 0.31 -24.48
N ALA A 85 -43.98 1.29 -25.34
CA ALA A 85 -42.97 2.08 -26.03
C ALA A 85 -42.13 2.94 -25.07
N GLN A 86 -42.73 3.49 -24.00
CA GLN A 86 -41.97 4.20 -22.96
C GLN A 86 -41.07 3.27 -22.17
N ASP A 87 -41.57 2.10 -21.78
CA ASP A 87 -40.79 1.09 -21.04
C ASP A 87 -39.61 0.58 -21.89
N GLU A 88 -39.80 0.34 -23.19
CA GLU A 88 -38.74 -0.08 -24.12
C GLU A 88 -37.64 0.98 -24.27
N ILE A 89 -38.00 2.27 -24.36
CA ILE A 89 -37.02 3.37 -24.40
C ILE A 89 -36.22 3.43 -23.09
N LEU A 90 -36.88 3.28 -21.93
CA LEU A 90 -36.20 3.31 -20.63
C LEU A 90 -35.26 2.12 -20.46
N ASP A 91 -35.65 0.93 -20.91
CA ASP A 91 -34.82 -0.27 -20.86
C ASP A 91 -33.59 -0.15 -21.78
N GLU A 92 -33.76 0.41 -22.99
CA GLU A 92 -32.64 0.69 -23.89
C GLU A 92 -31.67 1.72 -23.30
N GLU A 93 -32.19 2.80 -22.71
CA GLU A 93 -31.36 3.81 -22.02
C GLU A 93 -30.63 3.22 -20.82
N TYR A 94 -31.29 2.37 -20.02
CA TYR A 94 -30.68 1.68 -18.89
C TYR A 94 -29.56 0.74 -19.35
N ARG A 95 -29.81 -0.09 -20.38
CA ARG A 95 -28.79 -0.99 -20.95
C ARG A 95 -27.60 -0.22 -21.50
N ARG A 96 -27.85 0.88 -22.21
CA ARG A 96 -26.79 1.74 -22.75
C ARG A 96 -25.96 2.35 -21.63
N ARG A 97 -26.60 2.90 -20.59
CA ARG A 97 -25.91 3.47 -19.44
C ARG A 97 -25.09 2.44 -18.67
N LYS A 98 -25.64 1.23 -18.45
CA LYS A 98 -24.93 0.12 -17.80
C LYS A 98 -23.71 -0.32 -18.61
N ALA A 99 -23.82 -0.39 -19.94
CA ALA A 99 -22.68 -0.71 -20.81
C ALA A 99 -21.60 0.38 -20.78
N GLU A 100 -21.98 1.67 -20.84
CA GLU A 100 -21.05 2.80 -20.75
C GLU A 100 -20.33 2.83 -19.39
N GLU A 101 -21.03 2.58 -18.29
CA GLU A 101 -20.45 2.53 -16.95
C GLU A 101 -19.51 1.33 -16.77
N ALA A 102 -19.87 0.16 -17.30
CA ALA A 102 -18.99 -1.02 -17.27
C ALA A 102 -17.66 -0.78 -18.01
N ILE A 103 -17.71 -0.11 -19.17
CA ILE A 103 -16.49 0.27 -19.91
C ILE A 103 -15.65 1.26 -19.10
N GLN A 104 -16.27 2.27 -18.49
CA GLN A 104 -15.56 3.26 -17.67
C GLN A 104 -14.90 2.62 -16.45
N ARG A 105 -15.59 1.74 -15.72
CA ARG A 105 -15.03 1.01 -14.58
C ARG A 105 -13.86 0.13 -15.01
N ALA A 106 -13.97 -0.58 -16.13
CA ALA A 106 -12.88 -1.41 -16.66
C ALA A 106 -11.63 -0.58 -16.98
N ASP A 107 -11.80 0.57 -17.65
CA ASP A 107 -10.71 1.49 -17.98
C ASP A 107 -10.05 2.09 -16.72
N GLU A 108 -10.83 2.46 -15.71
CA GLU A 108 -10.32 2.98 -14.44
C GLU A 108 -9.53 1.93 -13.66
N MET A 109 -10.05 0.69 -13.61
CA MET A 109 -9.37 -0.44 -12.97
C MET A 109 -8.06 -0.76 -13.68
N GLU A 110 -8.04 -0.76 -15.02
CA GLU A 110 -6.81 -1.01 -15.77
C GLU A 110 -5.78 0.12 -15.57
N LYS A 111 -6.22 1.39 -15.56
CA LYS A 111 -5.36 2.53 -15.24
C LYS A 111 -4.81 2.44 -13.82
N ARG A 112 -5.62 2.03 -12.84
CA ARG A 112 -5.20 1.84 -11.45
C ARG A 112 -4.16 0.72 -11.34
N ARG A 113 -4.40 -0.42 -11.99
CA ARG A 113 -3.44 -1.54 -12.02
C ARG A 113 -2.12 -1.14 -12.65
N LYS A 114 -2.15 -0.47 -13.81
CA LYS A 114 -0.93 0.06 -14.49
C LYS A 114 -0.17 1.05 -13.62
N ARG A 115 -0.86 1.92 -12.85
CA ARG A 115 -0.21 2.85 -11.91
C ARG A 115 0.43 2.12 -10.74
N GLN A 116 -0.27 1.16 -10.13
CA GLN A 116 0.25 0.35 -9.03
C GLN A 116 1.46 -0.49 -9.46
N GLU A 117 1.40 -1.14 -10.63
CA GLU A 117 2.55 -1.88 -11.19
C GLU A 117 3.76 -0.97 -11.44
N LYS A 118 3.54 0.26 -11.93
CA LYS A 118 4.63 1.23 -12.12
C LYS A 118 5.23 1.68 -10.79
N MET A 119 4.40 1.96 -9.80
CA MET A 119 4.85 2.34 -8.46
C MET A 119 5.65 1.21 -7.80
N ALA A 120 5.13 -0.03 -7.84
CA ALA A 120 5.81 -1.19 -7.29
C ALA A 120 7.17 -1.43 -7.97
N LYS A 121 7.24 -1.32 -9.31
CA LYS A 121 8.51 -1.44 -10.05
C LYS A 121 9.50 -0.33 -9.70
N GLN A 122 9.03 0.90 -9.48
CA GLN A 122 9.89 2.01 -9.08
C GLN A 122 10.42 1.83 -7.66
N GLU A 123 9.56 1.41 -6.73
CA GLU A 123 9.93 1.11 -5.34
C GLU A 123 10.95 -0.03 -5.26
N GLU A 124 10.72 -1.13 -5.99
CA GLU A 124 11.67 -2.25 -6.04
C GLU A 124 13.02 -1.81 -6.60
N LYS A 125 13.03 -1.01 -7.67
CA LYS A 125 14.27 -0.47 -8.25
C LYS A 125 14.99 0.47 -7.29
N ALA A 126 14.26 1.30 -6.55
CA ALA A 126 14.83 2.19 -5.55
C ALA A 126 15.44 1.40 -4.38
N ARG A 127 14.72 0.39 -3.88
CA ARG A 127 15.21 -0.51 -2.83
C ARG A 127 16.47 -1.25 -3.25
N LEU A 128 16.51 -1.77 -4.47
CA LEU A 128 17.69 -2.46 -5.00
C LEU A 128 18.88 -1.50 -5.19
N ALA A 129 18.62 -0.26 -5.60
CA ALA A 129 19.66 0.77 -5.71
C ALA A 129 20.25 1.15 -4.35
N GLN A 130 19.40 1.31 -3.32
CA GLN A 130 19.82 1.58 -1.94
C GLN A 130 20.65 0.43 -1.37
N ALA A 131 20.17 -0.81 -1.47
CA ALA A 131 20.91 -1.99 -1.01
C ALA A 131 22.30 -2.10 -1.68
N LYS A 132 22.38 -1.81 -2.98
CA LYS A 132 23.66 -1.80 -3.72
C LYS A 132 24.59 -0.67 -3.27
N GLN A 133 24.05 0.47 -2.85
CA GLN A 133 24.85 1.56 -2.31
C GLN A 133 25.41 1.19 -0.94
N GLU A 134 24.58 0.65 -0.05
CA GLU A 134 24.98 0.18 1.27
C GLU A 134 26.07 -0.90 1.18
N GLU A 135 25.93 -1.88 0.28
CA GLU A 135 26.93 -2.91 0.04
C GLU A 135 28.27 -2.30 -0.40
N LYS A 136 28.25 -1.33 -1.32
CA LYS A 136 29.47 -0.65 -1.77
C LYS A 136 30.14 0.12 -0.65
N GLU A 137 29.37 0.83 0.16
CA GLU A 137 29.89 1.57 1.32
C GLU A 137 30.53 0.62 2.33
N LEU A 138 29.90 -0.52 2.61
CA LEU A 138 30.42 -1.54 3.52
C LEU A 138 31.72 -2.17 3.00
N VAL A 139 31.78 -2.50 1.71
CA VAL A 139 33.01 -3.01 1.07
C VAL A 139 34.12 -1.96 1.10
N GLN A 140 33.80 -0.67 0.88
CA GLN A 140 34.79 0.40 0.97
C GLN A 140 35.30 0.58 2.40
N LYS A 141 34.41 0.57 3.40
CA LYS A 141 34.77 0.63 4.82
C LYS A 141 35.69 -0.53 5.20
N GLN A 142 35.35 -1.77 4.82
CA GLN A 142 36.20 -2.93 5.08
C GLN A 142 37.58 -2.83 4.41
N LYS A 143 37.65 -2.38 3.15
CA LYS A 143 38.95 -2.18 2.47
C LYS A 143 39.82 -1.13 3.17
N ARG A 144 39.21 -0.04 3.63
CA ARG A 144 39.92 1.02 4.39
C ARG A 144 40.40 0.48 5.74
N PHE A 145 39.55 -0.23 6.46
CA PHE A 145 39.91 -0.90 7.71
C PHE A 145 41.11 -1.83 7.49
N GLN A 146 41.05 -2.75 6.53
CA GLN A 146 42.16 -3.66 6.23
C GLN A 146 43.46 -2.92 5.90
N LYS A 147 43.39 -1.78 5.21
CA LYS A 147 44.58 -0.99 4.84
C LYS A 147 45.23 -0.27 6.02
N TYR A 148 44.44 0.25 6.97
CA TYR A 148 44.93 1.17 8.01
C TYR A 148 44.93 0.59 9.43
N HIS A 149 44.13 -0.45 9.71
CA HIS A 149 43.94 -0.97 11.07
C HIS A 149 45.25 -1.35 11.76
N ALA A 150 46.19 -2.01 11.07
CA ALA A 150 47.46 -2.45 11.68
C ALA A 150 48.35 -1.26 12.09
N LYS A 151 48.43 -0.22 11.25
CA LYS A 151 49.21 1.00 11.55
C LYS A 151 48.58 1.78 12.69
N LEU A 152 47.26 1.87 12.69
CA LEU A 152 46.50 2.56 13.73
C LEU A 152 46.62 1.83 15.07
N LYS A 153 46.47 0.50 15.07
CA LYS A 153 46.66 -0.37 16.25
C LYS A 153 48.04 -0.18 16.87
N ALA A 154 49.11 -0.24 16.07
CA ALA A 154 50.46 -0.02 16.56
C ALA A 154 50.61 1.39 17.19
N ARG A 155 50.15 2.42 16.48
CA ARG A 155 50.29 3.80 16.94
C ARG A 155 49.51 4.08 18.23
N ILE A 156 48.31 3.52 18.36
CA ILE A 156 47.49 3.67 19.56
C ILE A 156 48.14 2.98 20.75
N LYS A 157 48.70 1.78 20.56
CA LYS A 157 49.42 1.06 21.61
C LYS A 157 50.65 1.81 22.11
N ASP A 158 51.36 2.48 21.21
CA ASP A 158 52.56 3.26 21.55
C ASP A 158 52.23 4.54 22.34
N LEU A 159 51.15 5.24 21.96
CA LEU A 159 50.79 6.52 22.56
C LEU A 159 49.96 6.39 23.84
N LYS A 160 49.22 5.27 24.01
CA LYS A 160 48.22 5.01 25.06
C LYS A 160 47.04 6.00 25.07
N VAL A 161 47.28 7.31 25.00
CA VAL A 161 46.26 8.35 24.85
C VAL A 161 46.46 9.04 23.49
N CYS A 162 45.41 9.05 22.67
CA CYS A 162 45.46 9.58 21.31
C CYS A 162 44.32 10.56 21.04
N ASN A 163 44.60 11.65 20.33
CA ASN A 163 43.56 12.48 19.72
C ASN A 163 43.22 11.95 18.32
N VAL A 164 41.94 11.76 18.01
CA VAL A 164 41.46 11.24 16.71
C VAL A 164 41.88 12.16 15.57
N GLY A 165 41.85 13.48 15.77
CA GLY A 165 42.27 14.45 14.76
C GLY A 165 43.76 14.39 14.44
N GLU A 166 44.60 14.09 15.43
CA GLU A 166 46.04 13.90 15.22
C GLU A 166 46.34 12.58 14.50
N LEU A 167 45.64 11.50 14.88
CA LEU A 167 45.72 10.21 14.21
C LEU A 167 45.27 10.31 12.74
N ALA A 168 44.20 11.05 12.47
CA ALA A 168 43.70 11.32 11.13
C ALA A 168 44.74 12.05 10.27
N LYS A 169 45.36 13.10 10.81
CA LYS A 169 46.46 13.83 10.15
C LYS A 169 47.67 12.93 9.88
N TYR A 170 48.02 12.07 10.82
CA TYR A 170 49.13 11.13 10.68
C TYR A 170 48.92 10.12 9.55
N LEU A 171 47.69 9.60 9.40
CA LEU A 171 47.34 8.64 8.36
C LEU A 171 46.92 9.29 7.03
N GLY A 172 46.67 10.60 7.02
CA GLY A 172 46.16 11.34 5.87
C GLY A 172 44.73 10.95 5.49
N ILE A 173 43.89 10.63 6.48
CA ILE A 173 42.47 10.27 6.30
C ILE A 173 41.57 11.24 7.08
N SER A 174 40.25 11.16 6.89
CA SER A 174 39.33 11.99 7.66
C SER A 174 39.25 11.56 9.13
N ALA A 175 38.88 12.48 10.02
CA ALA A 175 38.66 12.16 11.42
C ALA A 175 37.53 11.12 11.60
N GLU A 176 36.45 11.25 10.84
CA GLU A 176 35.32 10.29 10.83
C GLU A 176 35.74 8.88 10.40
N GLU A 177 36.61 8.78 9.41
CA GLU A 177 37.15 7.50 8.96
C GLU A 177 38.06 6.88 10.02
N THR A 178 38.85 7.71 10.70
CA THR A 178 39.70 7.27 11.80
C THR A 178 38.85 6.74 12.94
N ASP A 179 37.83 7.49 13.36
CA ASP A 179 36.86 7.08 14.38
C ASP A 179 36.21 5.73 14.04
N SER A 180 35.70 5.60 12.81
CA SER A 180 35.10 4.34 12.35
C SER A 180 36.06 3.15 12.38
N ILE A 181 37.36 3.35 12.10
CA ILE A 181 38.36 2.28 12.15
C ILE A 181 38.68 1.93 13.61
N ILE A 182 38.79 2.91 14.51
CA ILE A 182 39.02 2.65 15.94
C ILE A 182 37.83 1.92 16.54
N GLN A 183 36.61 2.34 16.22
CA GLN A 183 35.40 1.66 16.68
C GLN A 183 35.38 0.20 16.21
N GLN A 184 35.68 -0.05 14.93
CA GLN A 184 35.77 -1.41 14.42
C GLN A 184 36.91 -2.22 15.05
N LEU A 185 38.02 -1.57 15.48
CA LEU A 185 39.08 -2.22 16.25
C LEU A 185 38.56 -2.63 17.63
N CYS A 186 37.83 -1.77 18.33
CA CYS A 186 37.20 -2.11 19.62
C CYS A 186 36.24 -3.30 19.48
N ASP A 187 35.49 -3.39 18.38
CA ASP A 187 34.53 -4.48 18.17
C ASP A 187 35.21 -5.82 17.78
N SER A 188 36.37 -5.77 17.11
CA SER A 188 37.01 -6.95 16.53
C SER A 188 38.18 -7.52 17.35
N ASP A 189 38.80 -6.69 18.19
CA ASP A 189 40.07 -7.02 18.83
C ASP A 189 39.95 -6.93 20.35
N THR A 190 40.18 -8.06 21.02
CA THR A 190 40.06 -8.19 22.48
C THR A 190 41.05 -7.29 23.23
N ASP A 191 42.15 -6.88 22.58
CA ASP A 191 43.11 -5.95 23.18
C ASP A 191 42.47 -4.59 23.52
N PHE A 192 41.40 -4.20 22.81
CA PHE A 192 40.79 -2.88 22.91
C PHE A 192 39.53 -2.86 23.79
N ASP A 193 39.14 -3.98 24.39
CA ASP A 193 37.89 -4.14 25.14
C ASP A 193 37.76 -3.16 26.32
N LEU A 194 38.89 -2.81 26.96
CA LEU A 194 38.95 -1.86 28.07
C LEU A 194 39.27 -0.42 27.64
N SER A 195 39.32 -0.16 26.34
CA SER A 195 39.64 1.18 25.84
C SER A 195 38.48 2.13 26.06
N LEU A 196 38.80 3.39 26.32
CA LEU A 196 37.83 4.42 26.69
C LEU A 196 37.82 5.55 25.68
N TRP A 197 36.63 6.12 25.50
CA TRP A 197 36.39 7.30 24.68
C TRP A 197 36.08 8.50 25.56
N SER A 198 36.50 9.68 25.13
CA SER A 198 35.99 10.93 25.68
C SER A 198 34.55 11.17 25.23
N ASP A 199 33.78 11.95 26.01
CA ASP A 199 32.37 12.26 25.72
C ASP A 199 32.17 12.90 24.34
N ASP A 200 33.14 13.70 23.90
CA ASP A 200 33.17 14.38 22.60
C ASP A 200 33.76 13.53 21.47
N ARG A 201 34.16 12.28 21.74
CA ARG A 201 34.86 11.36 20.83
C ARG A 201 36.12 11.93 20.18
N SER A 202 36.71 12.97 20.74
CA SER A 202 37.95 13.57 20.21
C SER A 202 39.20 12.82 20.68
N THR A 203 39.11 12.15 21.83
CA THR A 203 40.23 11.52 22.51
C THR A 203 39.92 10.05 22.82
N PHE A 204 40.88 9.20 22.48
CA PHE A 204 40.83 7.75 22.68
C PHE A 204 41.93 7.32 23.62
N MET A 205 41.59 6.53 24.64
CA MET A 205 42.54 5.98 25.60
C MET A 205 42.55 4.46 25.51
N PHE A 206 43.72 3.92 25.18
CA PHE A 206 43.98 2.49 25.16
C PHE A 206 44.44 2.03 26.54
N VAL A 207 43.66 1.14 27.15
CA VAL A 207 43.92 0.58 28.47
C VAL A 207 43.91 -0.94 28.38
N VAL A 208 44.86 -1.59 29.06
CA VAL A 208 44.95 -3.04 29.18
C VAL A 208 44.84 -3.43 30.66
N LEU A 209 44.46 -4.67 30.96
CA LEU A 209 44.41 -5.19 32.33
C LEU A 209 45.72 -4.97 33.11
N SER A 210 46.88 -5.15 32.48
CA SER A 210 48.18 -4.90 33.09
C SER A 210 48.38 -3.45 33.54
N ASP A 211 47.70 -2.49 32.90
CA ASP A 211 47.76 -1.09 33.30
C ASP A 211 47.03 -0.88 34.64
N TYR A 212 45.95 -1.63 34.91
CA TYR A 212 45.28 -1.62 36.21
C TYR A 212 46.13 -2.23 37.33
N ASP A 213 46.85 -3.32 37.06
CA ASP A 213 47.77 -3.92 38.03
C ASP A 213 48.86 -2.94 38.45
N ARG A 214 49.42 -2.19 37.49
CA ARG A 214 50.39 -1.11 37.77
C ARG A 214 49.80 0.02 38.61
N VAL A 215 48.58 0.45 38.30
CA VAL A 215 47.88 1.46 39.09
C VAL A 215 47.67 0.96 40.52
N LYS A 216 47.30 -0.32 40.69
CA LYS A 216 47.13 -0.95 42.01
C LYS A 216 48.44 -0.98 42.79
N GLU A 217 49.53 -1.46 42.19
CA GLU A 217 50.87 -1.48 42.82
C GLU A 217 51.32 -0.07 43.22
N TYR A 218 51.10 0.92 42.34
CA TYR A 218 51.42 2.31 42.61
C TYR A 218 50.60 2.86 43.79
N MET A 219 49.30 2.55 43.87
CA MET A 219 48.45 2.94 44.99
C MET A 219 48.88 2.29 46.31
N GLU A 220 49.27 1.02 46.29
CA GLU A 220 49.78 0.31 47.48
C GLU A 220 51.08 0.95 47.99
N GLN A 221 52.00 1.31 47.09
CA GLN A 221 53.24 2.02 47.42
C GLN A 221 52.98 3.39 48.07
N HIS A 222 51.96 4.11 47.60
CA HIS A 222 51.58 5.43 48.09
C HIS A 222 50.52 5.40 49.21
N GLN A 223 50.32 4.23 49.86
CA GLN A 223 49.38 4.06 50.97
C GLN A 223 47.95 4.53 50.65
N GLY A 224 47.52 4.40 49.39
CA GLY A 224 46.19 4.77 48.92
C GLY A 224 45.96 6.28 48.72
N SER A 225 46.97 7.14 48.93
CA SER A 225 46.87 8.59 48.73
C SER A 225 47.90 9.08 47.72
N VAL A 226 47.45 9.39 46.51
CA VAL A 226 48.29 9.91 45.43
C VAL A 226 48.01 11.38 45.20
N LYS A 227 49.03 12.24 45.26
CA LYS A 227 48.90 13.61 44.77
C LYS A 227 49.10 13.64 43.26
N ILE A 228 48.17 14.25 42.54
CA ILE A 228 48.17 14.29 41.06
C ILE A 228 49.47 14.85 40.48
N LYS A 229 50.07 15.85 41.13
CA LYS A 229 51.35 16.43 40.67
C LYS A 229 52.50 15.42 40.75
N GLU A 230 52.59 14.69 41.87
CA GLU A 230 53.62 13.66 42.08
C GLU A 230 53.43 12.49 41.09
N ALA A 231 52.19 12.10 40.82
CA ALA A 231 51.86 11.07 39.83
C ALA A 231 52.20 11.44 38.37
N LEU A 232 52.08 12.71 38.01
CA LEU A 232 52.45 13.21 36.68
C LEU A 232 53.97 13.21 36.49
N ASP A 233 54.71 13.55 37.54
CA ASP A 233 56.17 13.62 37.50
C ASP A 233 56.83 12.23 37.46
N ASP A 234 56.21 11.22 38.07
CA ASP A 234 56.78 9.86 38.14
C ASP A 234 56.82 9.11 36.81
N SER A 235 56.08 9.53 35.77
CA SER A 235 55.93 8.88 34.44
C SER A 235 55.47 7.40 34.46
N TYR A 236 55.51 6.75 35.63
CA TYR A 236 55.27 5.33 35.88
C TYR A 236 53.83 4.94 35.51
N LEU A 237 52.89 5.85 35.75
CA LEU A 237 51.47 5.68 35.42
C LEU A 237 51.12 5.98 33.96
N VAL A 238 51.91 6.82 33.27
CA VAL A 238 51.53 7.37 31.95
C VAL A 238 52.26 6.67 30.80
N LEU A 239 53.48 6.17 31.01
CA LEU A 239 54.34 5.74 29.91
C LEU A 239 54.88 4.32 29.99
N GLY A 240 54.64 3.58 31.06
CA GLY A 240 55.00 2.16 31.15
C GLY A 240 56.37 1.84 30.50
N ARG A 241 57.40 2.64 30.80
CA ARG A 241 58.78 2.34 30.42
C ARG A 241 59.38 1.38 31.42
#